data_AF-A0A4U0TN56-F1
#
_entry.id   AF-A0A4U0TN56-F1
#
_cell.length_a   1.000
_cell.length_b   1.000
_cell.length_c   1.000
_cell.angle_alpha   90.00
_cell.angle_beta   90.00
_cell.angle_gamma   90.00
#
_symmetry.space_group_name_H-M   'P 1'
#
loop_
_entity.id
_entity.type
_entity.pdbx_description
1 polymer ?
#
loop_
_entity_poly.entity_id
_entity_poly.type
_entity_poly.pdbx_seq_one_letter_code
_entity_poly.pdbx_strand_id
1 'polypeptide(L)'
;MDDRNHFDTITFETFTELLAQYPDVVPAKMEKLDEQRLYAIPKIIHQRELKFITKDELSTLMQWKLSHGKFRATLQRLVDSNDVMTVKTTAIETFRKFPDARSGPPSVDDMKRLMTSLTSRLKGVGPATATLLLNCYDQVHVPFFSDELFLWALWDAEVKGSKTKAGTGTGWLREVSYTPDAYLQMYSRVVELQKRLSAEAGKPVRAVDVECVAYVLGRSAKEQKKRRGSADVAADGVKPPVKKKRRAAAESETVEEEAKPAVRKKRKAASEGEKVEDEALKPPPKQKQKEKQASLESKKAEGGAASPTKKPTKKMAAESEKPADAVEKKKRKRIKSKALSPPPETKPADGSNINTPAQEPDGRAEKQVDGAQ
;
A
#
# COMPACT_ATOMS: atom_id res chain seq x y z
N MET A 1 -25.61 4.70 7.04
CA MET A 1 -25.23 3.49 7.80
C MET A 1 -26.21 3.40 8.97
N ASP A 2 -25.84 2.89 10.14
CA ASP A 2 -26.34 3.44 11.40
C ASP A 2 -25.38 4.56 11.82
N ASP A 3 -25.89 5.69 12.33
CA ASP A 3 -25.12 6.93 12.50
C ASP A 3 -24.01 6.79 13.56
N ARG A 4 -24.25 5.96 14.59
CA ARG A 4 -23.23 5.57 15.59
C ARG A 4 -21.98 4.95 14.95
N ASN A 5 -22.17 4.21 13.86
CA ASN A 5 -21.12 3.45 13.18
C ASN A 5 -20.66 4.09 11.85
N HIS A 6 -21.25 5.24 11.46
CA HIS A 6 -20.92 5.91 10.22
C HIS A 6 -19.58 6.68 10.32
N PHE A 7 -18.80 6.67 9.25
CA PHE A 7 -17.40 7.13 9.25
C PHE A 7 -17.23 8.59 9.70
N ASP A 8 -18.12 9.47 9.26
CA ASP A 8 -18.06 10.90 9.60
C ASP A 8 -18.46 11.22 11.05
N THR A 9 -19.29 10.38 11.68
CA THR A 9 -19.99 10.67 12.95
C THR A 9 -19.61 9.75 14.11
N ILE A 10 -18.94 8.61 13.86
CA ILE A 10 -18.47 7.67 14.90
C ILE A 10 -17.62 8.39 15.97
N THR A 11 -17.94 8.19 17.25
CA THR A 11 -17.16 8.73 18.40
C THR A 11 -15.92 7.89 18.68
N PHE A 12 -14.95 8.44 19.41
CA PHE A 12 -13.78 7.71 19.88
C PHE A 12 -14.15 6.58 20.87
N GLU A 13 -15.23 6.76 21.63
CA GLU A 13 -15.82 5.71 22.48
C GLU A 13 -16.25 4.51 21.63
N THR A 14 -17.15 4.69 20.65
CA THR A 14 -17.60 3.60 19.77
C THR A 14 -16.50 3.05 18.88
N PHE A 15 -15.56 3.88 18.44
CA PHE A 15 -14.36 3.41 17.77
C PHE A 15 -13.57 2.42 18.66
N THR A 16 -13.42 2.72 19.94
CA THR A 16 -12.70 1.86 20.91
C THR A 16 -13.48 0.58 21.23
N GLU A 17 -14.81 0.67 21.42
CA GLU A 17 -15.69 -0.50 21.60
C GLU A 17 -15.58 -1.48 20.41
N LEU A 18 -15.56 -0.96 19.18
CA LEU A 18 -15.42 -1.76 17.96
C LEU A 18 -14.00 -2.33 17.81
N LEU A 19 -12.97 -1.55 18.14
CA LEU A 19 -11.58 -2.00 18.08
C LEU A 19 -11.33 -3.19 19.02
N ALA A 20 -11.94 -3.18 20.21
CA ALA A 20 -11.85 -4.26 21.19
C ALA A 20 -12.44 -5.60 20.68
N GLN A 21 -13.41 -5.57 19.77
CA GLN A 21 -14.03 -6.75 19.16
C GLN A 21 -13.21 -7.36 18.01
N TYR A 22 -12.08 -6.74 17.62
CA TYR A 22 -11.29 -7.20 16.48
C TYR A 22 -10.78 -8.66 16.62
N PRO A 23 -10.22 -9.10 17.76
CA PRO A 23 -9.76 -10.48 17.92
C PRO A 23 -10.89 -11.51 17.72
N ASP A 24 -12.09 -11.24 18.23
CA ASP A 24 -13.23 -12.16 18.19
C ASP A 24 -13.80 -12.38 16.77
N VAL A 25 -13.61 -11.42 15.85
CA VAL A 25 -14.11 -11.52 14.47
C VAL A 25 -13.10 -12.14 13.49
N VAL A 26 -11.83 -12.24 13.89
CA VAL A 26 -10.74 -12.89 13.12
C VAL A 26 -10.90 -14.42 13.22
N PRO A 27 -11.12 -15.15 12.11
CA PRO A 27 -11.25 -16.61 12.16
C PRO A 27 -9.95 -17.29 12.57
N ALA A 28 -10.00 -18.18 13.56
CA ALA A 28 -8.83 -18.79 14.21
C ALA A 28 -7.71 -19.29 13.27
N LYS A 29 -8.07 -19.89 12.12
CA LYS A 29 -7.13 -20.31 11.07
C LYS A 29 -6.26 -19.18 10.47
N MET A 30 -6.51 -17.92 10.83
CA MET A 30 -5.80 -16.73 10.36
C MET A 30 -5.03 -16.01 11.47
N GLU A 31 -5.24 -16.33 12.75
CA GLU A 31 -4.59 -15.69 13.92
C GLU A 31 -3.07 -15.56 13.72
N LYS A 32 -2.40 -16.65 13.37
CA LYS A 32 -0.94 -16.65 13.15
C LYS A 32 -0.50 -15.76 11.98
N LEU A 33 -1.28 -15.66 10.91
CA LEU A 33 -0.97 -14.75 9.81
C LEU A 33 -1.19 -13.29 10.22
N ASP A 34 -2.19 -13.06 11.07
CA ASP A 34 -2.56 -11.74 11.59
C ASP A 34 -1.53 -11.24 12.63
N GLU A 35 -1.06 -12.11 13.52
CA GLU A 35 0.08 -11.88 14.41
C GLU A 35 1.34 -11.45 13.63
N GLN A 36 1.64 -12.16 12.54
CA GLN A 36 2.76 -11.81 11.66
C GLN A 36 2.57 -10.44 11.02
N ARG A 37 1.37 -10.13 10.53
CA ARG A 37 1.03 -8.88 9.84
C ARG A 37 0.96 -7.67 10.78
N LEU A 38 0.39 -7.82 11.97
CA LEU A 38 0.11 -6.73 12.92
C LEU A 38 1.28 -6.45 13.85
N TYR A 39 2.06 -7.47 14.24
CA TYR A 39 3.07 -7.33 15.29
C TYR A 39 4.46 -7.79 14.86
N ALA A 40 4.62 -9.02 14.35
CA ALA A 40 5.95 -9.60 14.16
C ALA A 40 6.73 -8.91 13.03
N ILE A 41 6.18 -8.83 11.81
CA ILE A 41 6.85 -8.22 10.66
C ILE A 41 7.12 -6.72 10.88
N PRO A 42 6.16 -5.90 11.37
CA PRO A 42 6.43 -4.50 11.71
C PRO A 42 7.55 -4.32 12.74
N LYS A 43 7.56 -5.13 13.81
CA LYS A 43 8.62 -5.11 14.84
C LYS A 43 9.99 -5.46 14.23
N ILE A 44 10.07 -6.51 13.42
CA ILE A 44 11.32 -6.96 12.80
C ILE A 44 11.84 -5.94 11.77
N ILE A 45 10.96 -5.29 10.99
CA ILE A 45 11.32 -4.18 10.09
C ILE A 45 12.00 -3.06 10.89
N HIS A 46 11.48 -2.71 12.06
CA HIS A 46 12.04 -1.66 12.92
C HIS A 46 13.33 -2.07 13.65
N GLN A 47 13.51 -3.36 13.96
CA GLN A 47 14.73 -3.88 14.61
C GLN A 47 15.94 -3.96 13.66
N ARG A 48 15.74 -4.03 12.34
CA ARG A 48 16.84 -4.00 11.35
C ARG A 48 17.51 -2.63 11.30
N GLU A 49 18.83 -2.57 11.09
CA GLU A 49 19.57 -1.32 10.89
C GLU A 49 19.02 -0.55 9.67
N LEU A 50 19.11 -1.16 8.49
CA LEU A 50 18.38 -0.74 7.31
C LEU A 50 16.98 -1.33 7.34
N LYS A 51 15.97 -0.47 7.26
CA LYS A 51 14.56 -0.90 7.23
C LYS A 51 14.27 -1.53 5.87
N PHE A 52 13.82 -2.79 5.87
CA PHE A 52 13.41 -3.53 4.67
C PHE A 52 12.52 -4.72 5.04
N ILE A 53 11.82 -5.28 4.05
CA ILE A 53 11.09 -6.55 4.14
C ILE A 53 11.81 -7.64 3.31
N THR A 54 11.79 -8.90 3.77
CA THR A 54 12.31 -10.05 3.01
C THR A 54 11.31 -10.55 1.96
N LYS A 55 11.75 -11.44 1.07
CA LYS A 55 10.84 -12.13 0.14
C LYS A 55 9.81 -13.00 0.88
N ASP A 56 10.23 -13.62 1.97
CA ASP A 56 9.39 -14.60 2.69
C ASP A 56 8.36 -13.90 3.59
N GLU A 57 8.71 -12.74 4.14
CA GLU A 57 7.76 -11.80 4.79
C GLU A 57 6.77 -11.21 3.78
N LEU A 58 7.23 -10.81 2.59
CA LEU A 58 6.35 -10.38 1.49
C LEU A 58 5.40 -11.51 1.05
N SER A 59 5.87 -12.75 1.01
CA SER A 59 5.05 -13.94 0.72
C SER A 59 4.02 -14.19 1.83
N THR A 60 4.42 -14.08 3.10
CA THR A 60 3.53 -14.21 4.28
C THR A 60 2.44 -13.14 4.27
N LEU A 61 2.77 -11.88 3.96
CA LEU A 61 1.78 -10.80 3.82
C LEU A 61 0.84 -11.00 2.62
N MET A 62 1.31 -11.61 1.51
CA MET A 62 0.43 -12.00 0.40
C MET A 62 -0.54 -13.11 0.83
N GLN A 63 -0.09 -14.10 1.60
CA GLN A 63 -0.96 -15.16 2.14
C GLN A 63 -2.05 -14.57 3.06
N TRP A 64 -1.69 -13.71 4.00
CA TRP A 64 -2.64 -12.96 4.86
C TRP A 64 -3.64 -12.14 4.04
N LYS A 65 -3.17 -11.43 3.02
CA LYS A 65 -4.00 -10.59 2.15
C LYS A 65 -4.97 -11.43 1.31
N LEU A 66 -4.55 -12.60 0.86
CA LEU A 66 -5.36 -13.54 0.10
C LEU A 66 -6.34 -14.35 0.96
N SER A 67 -6.12 -14.44 2.27
CA SER A 67 -7.06 -15.06 3.21
C SER A 67 -8.16 -14.11 3.69
N HIS A 68 -7.90 -12.80 3.71
CA HIS A 68 -8.88 -11.76 4.06
C HIS A 68 -9.73 -11.28 2.88
N GLY A 69 -9.11 -11.02 1.72
CA GLY A 69 -9.79 -10.43 0.55
C GLY A 69 -10.22 -11.45 -0.52
N LYS A 70 -10.59 -10.95 -1.70
CA LYS A 70 -10.89 -11.80 -2.88
C LYS A 70 -9.68 -12.65 -3.29
N PHE A 71 -9.73 -13.96 -3.03
CA PHE A 71 -8.67 -14.91 -3.34
C PHE A 71 -8.28 -14.92 -4.83
N ARG A 72 -6.97 -14.92 -5.11
CA ARG A 72 -6.36 -14.90 -6.45
C ARG A 72 -5.02 -15.65 -6.42
N ALA A 73 -5.06 -16.98 -6.55
CA ALA A 73 -3.89 -17.86 -6.43
C ALA A 73 -2.68 -17.45 -7.30
N THR A 74 -2.90 -16.81 -8.45
CA THR A 74 -1.84 -16.32 -9.34
C THR A 74 -0.97 -15.21 -8.72
N LEU A 75 -1.49 -14.42 -7.77
CA LEU A 75 -0.71 -13.36 -7.10
C LEU A 75 0.37 -13.93 -6.20
N GLN A 76 0.10 -15.06 -5.53
CA GLN A 76 1.06 -15.75 -4.67
C GLN A 76 2.29 -16.18 -5.49
N ARG A 77 2.06 -16.96 -6.55
CA ARG A 77 3.11 -17.40 -7.48
C ARG A 77 3.90 -16.24 -8.10
N LEU A 78 3.26 -15.10 -8.35
CA LEU A 78 3.96 -13.90 -8.83
C LEU A 78 4.88 -13.30 -7.76
N VAL A 79 4.42 -13.19 -6.50
CA VAL A 79 5.23 -12.74 -5.36
C VAL A 79 6.43 -13.65 -5.15
N ASP A 80 6.23 -14.96 -5.12
CA ASP A 80 7.30 -15.94 -4.84
C ASP A 80 8.37 -15.98 -5.95
N SER A 81 8.00 -15.54 -7.17
CA SER A 81 8.86 -15.40 -8.38
C SER A 81 9.66 -14.09 -8.47
N ASN A 82 9.64 -13.26 -7.43
CA ASN A 82 10.57 -12.14 -7.31
C ASN A 82 11.95 -12.63 -6.86
N ASP A 83 13.00 -11.96 -7.34
CA ASP A 83 14.34 -12.11 -6.80
C ASP A 83 14.42 -11.54 -5.37
N VAL A 84 15.20 -12.20 -4.51
CA VAL A 84 15.36 -11.85 -3.10
C VAL A 84 16.01 -10.47 -2.94
N MET A 85 17.03 -10.14 -3.76
CA MET A 85 17.66 -8.83 -3.67
C MET A 85 16.77 -7.72 -4.21
N THR A 86 16.00 -7.98 -5.27
CA THR A 86 15.04 -7.05 -5.87
C THR A 86 13.94 -6.64 -4.88
N VAL A 87 13.44 -7.57 -4.07
CA VAL A 87 12.52 -7.26 -2.96
C VAL A 87 13.21 -6.35 -1.93
N LYS A 88 14.41 -6.75 -1.48
CA LYS A 88 15.16 -6.04 -0.44
C LYS A 88 15.56 -4.62 -0.85
N THR A 89 16.13 -4.40 -2.03
CA THR A 89 16.53 -3.06 -2.51
C THR A 89 15.32 -2.16 -2.72
N THR A 90 14.26 -2.67 -3.36
CA THR A 90 13.02 -1.92 -3.58
C THR A 90 12.39 -1.48 -2.25
N ALA A 91 12.42 -2.32 -1.23
CA ALA A 91 11.96 -1.98 0.12
C ALA A 91 12.84 -0.89 0.76
N ILE A 92 14.17 -1.06 0.80
CA ILE A 92 15.12 -0.07 1.35
C ILE A 92 14.94 1.29 0.69
N GLU A 93 14.89 1.33 -0.65
CA GLU A 93 14.71 2.57 -1.41
C GLU A 93 13.34 3.22 -1.21
N THR A 94 12.29 2.44 -0.90
CA THR A 94 10.95 2.98 -0.67
C THR A 94 10.85 3.54 0.75
N PHE A 95 11.32 2.79 1.74
CA PHE A 95 11.30 3.21 3.14
C PHE A 95 12.19 4.44 3.39
N ARG A 96 13.32 4.58 2.67
CA ARG A 96 14.15 5.81 2.63
C ARG A 96 13.47 7.03 2.00
N LYS A 97 12.31 6.89 1.35
CA LYS A 97 11.53 7.99 0.74
C LYS A 97 10.32 8.41 1.58
N PHE A 98 10.11 7.81 2.74
CA PHE A 98 9.12 8.33 3.68
C PHE A 98 9.56 9.71 4.20
N PRO A 99 8.63 10.64 4.43
CA PRO A 99 8.91 11.81 5.26
C PRO A 99 9.21 11.40 6.70
N ASP A 100 9.81 12.29 7.50
CA ASP A 100 9.96 12.05 8.94
C ASP A 100 8.57 11.93 9.57
N ALA A 101 8.30 10.78 10.22
CA ALA A 101 7.03 10.49 10.90
C ALA A 101 6.68 11.51 11.99
N ARG A 102 7.65 12.29 12.50
CA ARG A 102 7.39 13.43 13.41
C ARG A 102 6.68 14.60 12.72
N SER A 103 6.72 14.66 11.39
CA SER A 103 6.02 15.66 10.57
C SER A 103 4.54 15.35 10.37
N GLY A 104 4.05 14.23 10.92
CA GLY A 104 2.69 13.71 10.72
C GLY A 104 2.57 12.80 9.49
N PRO A 105 1.34 12.57 9.00
CA PRO A 105 1.09 11.61 7.92
C PRO A 105 1.70 12.06 6.58
N PRO A 106 2.22 11.13 5.76
CA PRO A 106 2.74 11.45 4.43
C PRO A 106 1.73 12.20 3.54
N SER A 107 2.20 13.06 2.64
CA SER A 107 1.28 13.72 1.70
C SER A 107 0.66 12.73 0.71
N VAL A 108 -0.45 13.13 0.08
CA VAL A 108 -1.08 12.36 -1.01
C VAL A 108 -0.08 12.03 -2.13
N ASP A 109 0.81 12.97 -2.46
CA ASP A 109 1.85 12.78 -3.46
C ASP A 109 2.99 11.88 -2.97
N ASP A 110 3.34 11.90 -1.68
CA ASP A 110 4.29 10.94 -1.11
C ASP A 110 3.74 9.53 -1.13
N MET A 111 2.48 9.33 -0.74
CA MET A 111 1.82 8.04 -0.86
C MET A 111 1.80 7.56 -2.32
N LYS A 112 1.52 8.43 -3.29
CA LYS A 112 1.59 8.13 -4.72
C LYS A 112 3.00 7.70 -5.17
N ARG A 113 4.04 8.42 -4.73
CA ARG A 113 5.47 8.09 -4.98
C ARG A 113 5.87 6.75 -4.35
N LEU A 114 5.53 6.54 -3.08
CA LEU A 114 5.85 5.34 -2.29
C LEU A 114 5.19 4.09 -2.87
N MET A 115 3.90 4.17 -3.23
CA MET A 115 3.19 3.07 -3.90
C MET A 115 3.83 2.75 -5.26
N THR A 116 4.10 3.77 -6.09
CA THR A 116 4.70 3.58 -7.41
C THR A 116 6.09 2.94 -7.33
N SER A 117 6.90 3.27 -6.31
CA SER A 117 8.22 2.67 -6.06
C SER A 117 8.17 1.15 -5.86
N LEU A 118 7.06 0.63 -5.31
CA LEU A 118 6.80 -0.79 -5.09
C LEU A 118 6.14 -1.46 -6.31
N THR A 119 5.04 -0.89 -6.81
CA THR A 119 4.22 -1.51 -7.88
C THR A 119 4.91 -1.55 -9.24
N SER A 120 5.90 -0.69 -9.49
CA SER A 120 6.69 -0.69 -10.73
C SER A 120 7.78 -1.77 -10.78
N ARG A 121 8.13 -2.38 -9.64
CA ARG A 121 9.30 -3.27 -9.52
C ARG A 121 9.02 -4.67 -9.00
N LEU A 122 7.96 -4.85 -8.20
CA LEU A 122 7.66 -6.14 -7.57
C LEU A 122 6.48 -6.86 -8.26
N LYS A 123 6.73 -8.05 -8.79
CA LYS A 123 5.71 -8.90 -9.42
C LYS A 123 4.64 -9.28 -8.39
N GLY A 124 3.36 -9.18 -8.78
CA GLY A 124 2.23 -9.48 -7.90
C GLY A 124 1.86 -8.36 -6.91
N VAL A 125 2.62 -7.26 -6.86
CA VAL A 125 2.38 -6.13 -5.95
C VAL A 125 1.55 -5.05 -6.66
N GLY A 126 0.22 -5.12 -6.52
CA GLY A 126 -0.69 -4.03 -6.89
C GLY A 126 -0.87 -3.00 -5.77
N PRO A 127 -1.67 -1.93 -5.97
CA PRO A 127 -1.88 -0.85 -4.98
C PRO A 127 -2.21 -1.33 -3.56
N ALA A 128 -3.06 -2.35 -3.42
CA ALA A 128 -3.40 -2.92 -2.12
C ALA A 128 -2.26 -3.72 -1.47
N THR A 129 -1.42 -4.40 -2.26
CA THR A 129 -0.25 -5.09 -1.71
C THR A 129 0.84 -4.07 -1.35
N ALA A 130 1.04 -3.03 -2.16
CA ALA A 130 1.99 -1.96 -1.88
C ALA A 130 1.64 -1.24 -0.57
N THR A 131 0.38 -0.86 -0.38
CA THR A 131 -0.09 -0.18 0.85
C THR A 131 -0.01 -1.07 2.08
N LEU A 132 -0.17 -2.40 1.95
CA LEU A 132 0.11 -3.34 3.05
C LEU A 132 1.59 -3.31 3.48
N LEU A 133 2.53 -3.23 2.54
CA LEU A 133 3.97 -3.11 2.83
C LEU A 133 4.33 -1.77 3.47
N LEU A 134 3.70 -0.68 3.01
CA LEU A 134 3.87 0.66 3.56
C LEU A 134 3.28 0.76 4.97
N ASN A 135 2.13 0.14 5.24
CA ASN A 135 1.54 0.01 6.57
C ASN A 135 2.41 -0.83 7.52
N CYS A 136 3.04 -1.91 7.06
CA CYS A 136 3.98 -2.67 7.89
C CYS A 136 5.25 -1.86 8.27
N TYR A 137 5.53 -0.77 7.56
CA TYR A 137 6.58 0.20 7.90
C TYR A 137 6.05 1.37 8.76
N ASP A 138 4.85 1.88 8.48
CA ASP A 138 4.20 2.94 9.28
C ASP A 138 2.72 2.60 9.53
N GLN A 139 2.47 1.88 10.61
CA GLN A 139 1.12 1.54 11.07
C GLN A 139 0.36 2.73 11.68
N VAL A 140 1.06 3.83 11.99
CA VAL A 140 0.47 5.03 12.61
C VAL A 140 -0.22 5.86 11.54
N HIS A 141 0.42 6.08 10.39
CA HIS A 141 -0.09 6.99 9.37
C HIS A 141 -0.59 6.31 8.08
N VAL A 142 -0.11 5.11 7.73
CA VAL A 142 -0.43 4.49 6.44
C VAL A 142 -1.47 3.38 6.61
N PRO A 143 -2.73 3.56 6.17
CA PRO A 143 -3.71 2.49 6.12
C PRO A 143 -3.42 1.50 4.99
N PHE A 144 -3.59 0.21 5.25
CA PHE A 144 -3.72 -0.79 4.20
C PHE A 144 -5.05 -0.61 3.43
N PHE A 145 -5.00 -0.75 2.11
CA PHE A 145 -6.17 -0.73 1.23
C PHE A 145 -6.95 -2.06 1.31
N SER A 146 -7.70 -2.25 2.40
CA SER A 146 -8.68 -3.34 2.54
C SER A 146 -9.99 -3.01 1.83
N ASP A 147 -10.77 -4.04 1.50
CA ASP A 147 -12.11 -3.89 0.94
C ASP A 147 -13.03 -3.18 1.96
N GLU A 148 -12.95 -3.58 3.23
CA GLU A 148 -13.77 -3.05 4.32
C GLU A 148 -13.49 -1.57 4.61
N LEU A 149 -12.22 -1.14 4.71
CA LEU A 149 -11.88 0.25 4.99
C LEU A 149 -12.28 1.17 3.82
N PHE A 150 -12.13 0.70 2.59
CA PHE A 150 -12.58 1.43 1.40
C PHE A 150 -14.09 1.65 1.39
N LEU A 151 -14.87 0.60 1.68
CA LEU A 151 -16.33 0.64 1.68
C LEU A 151 -16.91 1.47 2.85
N TRP A 152 -16.16 1.60 3.95
CA TRP A 152 -16.54 2.42 5.11
C TRP A 152 -16.11 3.90 4.94
N ALA A 153 -14.85 4.18 4.60
CA ALA A 153 -14.34 5.54 4.47
C ALA A 153 -14.97 6.35 3.33
N LEU A 154 -15.45 5.65 2.30
CA LEU A 154 -16.13 6.23 1.13
C LEU A 154 -17.62 5.87 1.07
N TRP A 155 -18.25 5.50 2.20
CA TRP A 155 -19.62 4.97 2.30
C TRP A 155 -20.64 5.65 1.38
N ASP A 156 -20.79 6.97 1.50
CA ASP A 156 -21.65 7.82 0.65
C ASP A 156 -20.89 8.59 -0.45
N ALA A 157 -19.55 8.60 -0.42
CA ALA A 157 -18.75 9.35 -1.38
C ALA A 157 -18.76 8.72 -2.79
N GLU A 158 -18.73 9.54 -3.84
CA GLU A 158 -18.46 9.08 -5.22
C GLU A 158 -16.98 8.73 -5.40
N VAL A 159 -16.69 7.57 -6.01
CA VAL A 159 -15.33 7.07 -6.20
C VAL A 159 -14.79 7.49 -7.56
N LYS A 160 -13.70 8.29 -7.58
CA LYS A 160 -13.06 8.71 -8.83
C LYS A 160 -12.51 7.51 -9.62
N GLY A 161 -12.84 7.45 -10.91
CA GLY A 161 -12.38 6.39 -11.81
C GLY A 161 -13.08 5.04 -11.65
N SER A 162 -14.13 4.94 -10.83
CA SER A 162 -14.98 3.74 -10.83
C SER A 162 -15.80 3.65 -12.12
N LYS A 163 -15.96 2.43 -12.66
CA LYS A 163 -16.82 2.15 -13.82
C LYS A 163 -18.26 1.77 -13.44
N THR A 164 -18.56 1.72 -12.15
CA THR A 164 -19.91 1.57 -11.60
C THR A 164 -20.82 2.67 -12.14
N LYS A 165 -21.94 2.30 -12.76
CA LYS A 165 -23.00 3.26 -13.14
C LYS A 165 -23.47 4.02 -11.89
N ALA A 166 -23.88 5.27 -12.05
CA ALA A 166 -24.60 5.99 -11.00
C ALA A 166 -25.75 5.09 -10.48
N GLY A 167 -25.82 4.89 -9.16
CA GLY A 167 -26.76 3.96 -8.51
C GLY A 167 -26.29 2.52 -8.30
N THR A 168 -25.12 2.07 -8.79
CA THR A 168 -24.59 0.71 -8.50
C THR A 168 -23.87 0.61 -7.15
N GLY A 169 -24.64 0.77 -6.08
CA GLY A 169 -24.27 0.40 -4.70
C GLY A 169 -23.65 1.51 -3.84
N THR A 170 -24.27 1.78 -2.69
CA THR A 170 -23.67 2.50 -1.54
C THR A 170 -23.25 1.51 -0.46
N GLY A 171 -22.28 1.91 0.37
CA GLY A 171 -21.77 1.09 1.47
C GLY A 171 -21.31 -0.33 1.08
N TRP A 172 -21.54 -1.30 1.97
CA TRP A 172 -21.00 -2.68 1.90
C TRP A 172 -21.30 -3.51 0.63
N LEU A 173 -22.16 -3.04 -0.27
CA LEU A 173 -22.52 -3.75 -1.51
C LEU A 173 -21.87 -3.14 -2.77
N ARG A 174 -21.13 -2.04 -2.64
CA ARG A 174 -20.41 -1.38 -3.74
C ARG A 174 -19.21 -2.22 -4.23
N GLU A 175 -18.86 -2.10 -5.51
CA GLU A 175 -17.63 -2.70 -6.05
C GLU A 175 -16.37 -1.91 -5.62
N VAL A 176 -15.32 -2.62 -5.19
CA VAL A 176 -14.05 -2.02 -4.77
C VAL A 176 -13.16 -1.74 -5.99
N SER A 177 -12.89 -0.45 -6.24
CA SER A 177 -12.02 -0.02 -7.34
C SER A 177 -10.56 0.02 -6.88
N TYR A 178 -9.77 -1.01 -7.20
CA TYR A 178 -8.36 -1.14 -6.76
C TYR A 178 -7.36 -0.24 -7.53
N THR A 179 -7.72 1.02 -7.83
CA THR A 179 -6.82 1.98 -8.50
C THR A 179 -5.99 2.78 -7.49
N PRO A 180 -4.85 3.38 -7.90
CA PRO A 180 -4.09 4.28 -7.02
C PRO A 180 -4.92 5.49 -6.56
N ASP A 181 -5.69 6.11 -7.44
CA ASP A 181 -6.43 7.33 -7.08
C ASP A 181 -7.63 7.03 -6.15
N ALA A 182 -8.22 5.83 -6.23
CA ALA A 182 -9.22 5.35 -5.28
C ALA A 182 -8.63 5.10 -3.88
N TYR A 183 -7.39 4.58 -3.80
CA TYR A 183 -6.66 4.53 -2.52
C TYR A 183 -6.40 5.93 -1.98
N LEU A 184 -5.92 6.86 -2.81
CA LEU A 184 -5.58 8.21 -2.34
C LEU A 184 -6.82 9.00 -1.87
N GLN A 185 -8.00 8.72 -2.44
CA GLN A 185 -9.27 9.25 -1.94
C GLN A 185 -9.65 8.65 -0.57
N MET A 186 -9.46 7.35 -0.37
CA MET A 186 -9.64 6.68 0.93
C MET A 186 -8.62 7.19 1.98
N TYR A 187 -7.38 7.42 1.56
CA TYR A 187 -6.27 7.87 2.41
C TYR A 187 -6.55 9.22 3.07
N SER A 188 -6.95 10.24 2.29
CA SER A 188 -7.30 11.55 2.84
C SER A 188 -8.42 11.47 3.89
N ARG A 189 -9.43 10.62 3.64
CA ARG A 189 -10.54 10.38 4.56
C ARG A 189 -10.09 9.73 5.87
N VAL A 190 -9.15 8.78 5.80
CA VAL A 190 -8.54 8.18 7.00
C VAL A 190 -7.74 9.21 7.78
N VAL A 191 -6.95 10.07 7.13
CA VAL A 191 -6.21 11.16 7.79
C VAL A 191 -7.14 12.16 8.48
N GLU A 192 -8.28 12.51 7.84
CA GLU A 192 -9.33 13.33 8.44
C GLU A 192 -9.93 12.69 9.70
N LEU A 193 -10.30 11.39 9.62
CA LEU A 193 -10.85 10.65 10.75
C LEU A 193 -9.83 10.50 11.90
N GLN A 194 -8.59 10.14 11.60
CA GLN A 194 -7.52 10.05 12.58
C GLN A 194 -7.31 11.38 13.30
N LYS A 195 -7.31 12.51 12.57
CA LYS A 195 -7.21 13.85 13.16
C LYS A 195 -8.38 14.14 14.11
N ARG A 196 -9.62 13.82 13.70
CA ARG A 196 -10.83 14.01 14.52
C ARG A 196 -10.76 13.18 15.81
N LEU A 197 -10.60 11.87 15.68
CA LEU A 197 -10.59 10.96 16.83
C LEU A 197 -9.38 11.15 17.75
N SER A 198 -8.21 11.55 17.23
CA SER A 198 -7.04 11.83 18.07
C SER A 198 -7.20 13.08 18.92
N ALA A 199 -7.94 14.09 18.42
CA ALA A 199 -8.28 15.29 19.18
C ALA A 199 -9.32 14.98 20.27
N GLU A 200 -10.31 14.12 19.96
CA GLU A 200 -11.30 13.62 20.91
C GLU A 200 -10.67 12.74 22.02
N ALA A 201 -9.70 11.91 21.67
CA ALA A 201 -9.03 10.96 22.57
C ALA A 201 -7.86 11.54 23.37
N GLY A 202 -7.37 12.74 23.03
CA GLY A 202 -6.13 13.31 23.57
C GLY A 202 -4.85 12.53 23.22
N LYS A 203 -4.90 11.57 22.30
CA LYS A 203 -3.80 10.67 21.92
C LYS A 203 -3.90 10.23 20.45
N PRO A 204 -2.78 9.88 19.77
CA PRO A 204 -2.83 9.44 18.37
C PRO A 204 -3.63 8.13 18.19
N VAL A 205 -4.61 8.16 17.29
CA VAL A 205 -5.29 6.97 16.74
C VAL A 205 -4.51 6.48 15.52
N ARG A 206 -4.14 5.20 15.46
CA ARG A 206 -3.27 4.66 14.41
C ARG A 206 -4.08 4.21 13.19
N ALA A 207 -3.52 4.32 12.00
CA ALA A 207 -4.19 3.91 10.76
C ALA A 207 -4.58 2.41 10.78
N VAL A 208 -3.74 1.55 11.37
CA VAL A 208 -4.08 0.13 11.54
C VAL A 208 -5.27 -0.11 12.48
N ASP A 209 -5.48 0.74 13.49
CA ASP A 209 -6.64 0.64 14.38
C ASP A 209 -7.94 0.92 13.59
N VAL A 210 -7.89 1.90 12.68
CA VAL A 210 -9.01 2.27 11.78
C VAL A 210 -9.36 1.12 10.82
N GLU A 211 -8.36 0.37 10.33
CA GLU A 211 -8.60 -0.85 9.55
C GLU A 211 -9.28 -1.95 10.36
N CYS A 212 -8.87 -2.15 11.61
CA CYS A 212 -9.45 -3.16 12.49
C CYS A 212 -10.93 -2.88 12.78
N VAL A 213 -11.28 -1.62 13.08
CA VAL A 213 -12.68 -1.16 13.22
C VAL A 213 -13.47 -1.37 11.93
N ALA A 214 -12.89 -1.02 10.77
CA ALA A 214 -13.54 -1.26 9.48
C ALA A 214 -13.82 -2.76 9.24
N TYR A 215 -12.87 -3.63 9.61
CA TYR A 215 -13.02 -5.08 9.48
C TYR A 215 -14.14 -5.62 10.37
N VAL A 216 -14.22 -5.20 11.64
CA VAL A 216 -15.31 -5.55 12.58
C VAL A 216 -16.68 -5.17 12.01
N LEU A 217 -16.82 -3.94 11.52
CA LEU A 217 -18.06 -3.44 10.91
C LEU A 217 -18.43 -4.22 9.63
N GLY A 218 -17.46 -4.45 8.74
CA GLY A 218 -17.66 -5.18 7.49
C GLY A 218 -17.98 -6.67 7.70
N ARG A 219 -17.36 -7.32 8.69
CA ARG A 219 -17.66 -8.70 9.11
C ARG A 219 -19.06 -8.80 9.71
N SER A 220 -19.45 -7.87 10.56
CA SER A 220 -20.79 -7.80 11.16
C SER A 220 -21.88 -7.66 10.10
N ALA A 221 -21.70 -6.77 9.12
CA ALA A 221 -22.64 -6.62 8.01
C ALA A 221 -22.75 -7.87 7.11
N LYS A 222 -21.63 -8.55 6.85
CA LYS A 222 -21.60 -9.82 6.09
C LYS A 222 -22.37 -10.93 6.83
N GLU A 223 -22.23 -11.04 8.15
CA GLU A 223 -22.97 -12.01 8.97
C GLU A 223 -24.46 -11.66 9.10
N GLN A 224 -24.82 -10.38 9.31
CA GLN A 224 -26.22 -9.94 9.31
C GLN A 224 -26.92 -10.29 7.98
N LYS A 225 -26.26 -10.07 6.83
CA LYS A 225 -26.79 -10.45 5.51
C LYS A 225 -27.02 -11.95 5.39
N LYS A 226 -26.09 -12.77 5.90
CA LYS A 226 -26.20 -14.24 5.92
C LYS A 226 -27.38 -14.71 6.78
N ARG A 227 -27.56 -14.12 7.97
CA ARG A 227 -28.69 -14.43 8.88
C ARG A 227 -30.03 -14.09 8.24
N ARG A 228 -30.15 -12.90 7.63
CA ARG A 228 -31.37 -12.50 6.90
C ARG A 228 -31.70 -13.46 5.77
N GLY A 229 -30.75 -13.71 4.85
CA GLY A 229 -30.96 -14.65 3.75
C GLY A 229 -31.29 -16.09 4.19
N SER A 230 -30.87 -16.51 5.40
CA SER A 230 -31.28 -17.79 5.98
C SER A 230 -32.69 -17.76 6.60
N ALA A 231 -33.16 -16.60 7.07
CA ALA A 231 -34.52 -16.42 7.57
C ALA A 231 -35.53 -16.29 6.44
N ASP A 232 -35.18 -15.57 5.37
CA ASP A 232 -36.00 -15.42 4.16
C ASP A 232 -36.31 -16.81 3.54
N VAL A 233 -35.29 -17.68 3.43
CA VAL A 233 -35.44 -19.07 2.95
C VAL A 233 -36.24 -19.97 3.91
N ALA A 234 -36.30 -19.64 5.21
CA ALA A 234 -37.13 -20.36 6.17
C ALA A 234 -38.61 -19.90 6.16
N ALA A 235 -38.87 -18.65 5.76
CA ALA A 235 -40.21 -18.08 5.66
C ALA A 235 -40.99 -18.59 4.43
N ASP A 236 -40.32 -18.80 3.30
CA ASP A 236 -40.92 -19.31 2.04
C ASP A 236 -41.23 -20.83 2.05
N GLY A 237 -41.43 -21.40 3.25
CA GLY A 237 -41.58 -22.84 3.47
C GLY A 237 -42.90 -23.48 3.03
N VAL A 238 -43.86 -22.70 2.52
CA VAL A 238 -45.22 -23.17 2.20
C VAL A 238 -45.36 -23.53 0.71
N LYS A 239 -44.94 -24.74 0.33
CA LYS A 239 -45.19 -25.27 -1.01
C LYS A 239 -46.61 -25.87 -1.14
N PRO A 240 -47.40 -25.52 -2.16
CA PRO A 240 -48.68 -26.16 -2.44
C PRO A 240 -48.49 -27.64 -2.87
N PRO A 241 -49.51 -28.51 -2.68
CA PRO A 241 -49.33 -29.96 -2.78
C PRO A 241 -49.22 -30.46 -4.23
N VAL A 242 -48.06 -31.05 -4.57
CA VAL A 242 -47.85 -31.75 -5.84
C VAL A 242 -48.63 -33.07 -5.84
N LYS A 243 -49.51 -33.25 -6.83
CA LYS A 243 -50.36 -34.44 -6.97
C LYS A 243 -49.53 -35.69 -7.28
N LYS A 244 -49.53 -36.68 -6.37
CA LYS A 244 -48.94 -38.01 -6.61
C LYS A 244 -49.74 -38.79 -7.66
N LYS A 245 -49.07 -39.32 -8.70
CA LYS A 245 -49.59 -40.42 -9.55
C LYS A 245 -48.88 -41.73 -9.13
N ARG A 246 -49.54 -42.89 -9.32
CA ARG A 246 -49.26 -44.16 -8.60
C ARG A 246 -48.19 -45.05 -9.22
N ARG A 247 -47.64 -45.94 -8.37
CA ARG A 247 -46.66 -47.04 -8.60
C ARG A 247 -47.08 -48.06 -9.68
N ALA A 248 -46.06 -48.68 -10.29
CA ALA A 248 -45.81 -50.14 -10.39
C ALA A 248 -44.26 -50.30 -10.50
N ALA A 249 -43.54 -51.11 -9.71
CA ALA A 249 -43.46 -52.59 -9.65
C ALA A 249 -42.84 -53.21 -10.94
N ALA A 250 -41.93 -54.19 -10.95
CA ALA A 250 -41.37 -55.09 -9.92
C ALA A 250 -40.03 -55.74 -10.39
N GLU A 251 -39.21 -56.50 -9.62
CA GLU A 251 -38.68 -56.43 -8.23
C GLU A 251 -37.67 -57.62 -8.00
N SER A 252 -36.33 -57.44 -8.01
CA SER A 252 -35.26 -58.46 -7.71
C SER A 252 -33.92 -57.77 -7.34
N GLU A 253 -33.12 -58.11 -6.31
CA GLU A 253 -32.44 -59.38 -5.90
C GLU A 253 -31.24 -59.75 -6.83
N THR A 254 -29.97 -59.98 -6.41
CA THR A 254 -29.26 -60.25 -5.11
C THR A 254 -27.82 -59.61 -5.10
N VAL A 255 -27.26 -59.10 -3.98
CA VAL A 255 -26.23 -59.66 -3.01
C VAL A 255 -24.74 -59.73 -3.48
N GLU A 256 -23.81 -59.08 -2.71
CA GLU A 256 -22.33 -59.30 -2.54
C GLU A 256 -21.37 -59.30 -3.78
N GLU A 257 -20.02 -59.20 -3.72
CA GLU A 257 -19.00 -58.66 -2.76
C GLU A 257 -17.63 -58.42 -3.51
N GLU A 258 -16.80 -57.46 -3.04
CA GLU A 258 -15.33 -57.28 -3.26
C GLU A 258 -14.67 -57.15 -4.68
N ALA A 259 -13.35 -56.84 -4.63
CA ALA A 259 -12.29 -57.06 -5.63
C ALA A 259 -12.11 -56.13 -6.87
N LYS A 260 -10.92 -55.51 -6.92
CA LYS A 260 -10.19 -54.97 -8.10
C LYS A 260 -9.28 -56.11 -8.67
N PRO A 261 -8.73 -56.07 -9.92
CA PRO A 261 -8.21 -54.87 -10.58
C PRO A 261 -8.28 -54.78 -12.14
N ALA A 262 -7.59 -53.75 -12.65
CA ALA A 262 -7.34 -53.34 -14.03
C ALA A 262 -7.22 -54.39 -15.16
N VAL A 263 -7.51 -53.94 -16.40
CA VAL A 263 -6.51 -54.00 -17.49
C VAL A 263 -6.74 -52.95 -18.59
N ARG A 264 -5.62 -52.49 -19.16
CA ARG A 264 -5.47 -51.47 -20.22
C ARG A 264 -5.40 -52.15 -21.59
N LYS A 265 -6.40 -51.98 -22.47
CA LYS A 265 -6.30 -52.44 -23.87
C LYS A 265 -5.24 -51.62 -24.64
N LYS A 266 -4.42 -52.31 -25.44
CA LYS A 266 -3.31 -51.81 -26.27
C LYS A 266 -3.25 -52.65 -27.56
N ARG A 267 -2.52 -52.16 -28.58
CA ARG A 267 -2.09 -52.80 -29.86
C ARG A 267 -2.97 -52.44 -31.06
N LYS A 268 -2.47 -52.48 -32.31
CA LYS A 268 -1.16 -52.96 -32.89
C LYS A 268 -0.55 -51.79 -33.72
N ALA A 269 0.76 -51.47 -33.66
CA ALA A 269 1.96 -52.14 -34.25
C ALA A 269 1.97 -52.15 -35.81
N ALA A 270 3.10 -52.15 -36.52
CA ALA A 270 4.51 -52.43 -36.15
C ALA A 270 5.49 -51.39 -36.83
N SER A 271 6.74 -51.16 -36.42
CA SER A 271 8.00 -51.94 -36.62
C SER A 271 8.38 -52.13 -38.11
N GLU A 272 9.66 -52.18 -38.56
CA GLU A 272 11.00 -51.94 -37.98
C GLU A 272 12.02 -51.84 -39.15
N GLY A 273 13.24 -51.28 -38.97
CA GLY A 273 14.29 -51.33 -40.02
C GLY A 273 15.43 -50.30 -39.89
N GLU A 274 16.68 -50.74 -40.07
CA GLU A 274 17.92 -49.98 -39.85
C GLU A 274 18.92 -50.24 -41.00
N LYS A 275 19.47 -49.20 -41.66
CA LYS A 275 20.93 -48.92 -41.88
C LYS A 275 21.25 -47.86 -42.96
N VAL A 276 22.08 -46.87 -42.57
CA VAL A 276 23.39 -46.46 -43.14
C VAL A 276 23.57 -46.04 -44.63
N GLU A 277 24.42 -45.00 -44.80
CA GLU A 277 25.21 -44.53 -45.98
C GLU A 277 24.62 -43.66 -47.13
N ASP A 278 24.99 -42.37 -47.05
CA ASP A 278 25.69 -41.51 -48.04
C ASP A 278 25.04 -40.79 -49.28
N GLU A 279 25.74 -39.70 -49.65
CA GLU A 279 25.73 -38.77 -50.80
C GLU A 279 24.43 -38.18 -51.41
N ALA A 280 24.40 -36.82 -51.39
CA ALA A 280 23.96 -35.87 -52.43
C ALA A 280 22.57 -36.05 -53.11
N LEU A 281 21.70 -35.01 -53.12
CA LEU A 281 21.85 -33.91 -54.09
C LEU A 281 21.05 -32.61 -53.75
N LYS A 282 21.79 -31.48 -53.66
CA LYS A 282 21.43 -30.11 -54.12
C LYS A 282 20.30 -29.28 -53.43
N PRO A 283 20.28 -27.92 -53.60
CA PRO A 283 19.78 -26.99 -52.57
C PRO A 283 18.59 -26.08 -53.01
N PRO A 284 17.98 -25.32 -52.07
CA PRO A 284 16.85 -24.43 -52.35
C PRO A 284 17.22 -23.06 -52.99
N PRO A 285 16.41 -22.55 -53.93
CA PRO A 285 16.38 -21.16 -54.36
C PRO A 285 15.09 -20.43 -53.90
N LYS A 286 15.04 -19.13 -53.59
CA LYS A 286 16.04 -18.02 -53.54
C LYS A 286 15.56 -16.96 -52.53
N GLN A 287 16.48 -16.34 -51.79
CA GLN A 287 16.31 -14.95 -51.33
C GLN A 287 16.84 -13.97 -52.38
N LYS A 288 16.37 -12.72 -52.38
CA LYS A 288 16.95 -11.62 -53.17
C LYS A 288 17.89 -10.77 -52.31
N GLN A 289 19.19 -10.82 -52.62
CA GLN A 289 20.21 -9.80 -52.32
C GLN A 289 21.24 -9.79 -53.46
N LYS A 290 21.83 -8.62 -53.76
CA LYS A 290 23.05 -8.36 -54.57
C LYS A 290 23.19 -6.81 -54.71
N GLU A 291 24.35 -6.16 -54.87
CA GLU A 291 25.82 -6.42 -54.76
C GLU A 291 26.51 -5.01 -54.96
N LYS A 292 27.80 -4.64 -54.77
CA LYS A 292 29.11 -5.17 -54.26
C LYS A 292 30.09 -3.93 -54.16
N GLN A 293 31.42 -3.89 -53.96
CA GLN A 293 32.54 -4.80 -53.62
C GLN A 293 33.74 -3.95 -53.09
N ALA A 294 34.68 -4.57 -52.34
CA ALA A 294 36.15 -4.29 -52.34
C ALA A 294 36.72 -2.95 -51.79
N SER A 295 38.02 -2.79 -51.48
CA SER A 295 39.16 -3.63 -50.96
C SER A 295 40.47 -2.79 -51.02
N LEU A 296 41.66 -3.08 -50.44
CA LEU A 296 42.21 -4.15 -49.58
C LEU A 296 42.66 -3.49 -48.22
N GLU A 297 43.73 -3.78 -47.45
CA GLU A 297 44.78 -4.84 -47.31
C GLU A 297 45.11 -4.94 -45.79
N SER A 298 46.39 -5.09 -45.39
CA SER A 298 46.80 -5.44 -44.02
C SER A 298 48.24 -5.01 -43.67
N LYS A 299 48.52 -4.72 -42.38
CA LYS A 299 49.62 -5.30 -41.53
C LYS A 299 50.17 -4.41 -40.40
N LYS A 300 50.02 -4.96 -39.18
CA LYS A 300 51.08 -5.32 -38.19
C LYS A 300 51.82 -4.25 -37.35
N ALA A 301 51.93 -4.60 -36.05
CA ALA A 301 52.99 -4.31 -35.05
C ALA A 301 52.98 -2.99 -34.22
N GLU A 302 52.87 -3.20 -32.90
CA GLU A 302 53.74 -2.73 -31.80
C GLU A 302 54.13 -1.24 -31.62
N GLY A 303 54.00 -0.79 -30.36
CA GLY A 303 55.19 -0.28 -29.64
C GLY A 303 55.17 1.18 -29.15
N GLY A 304 55.77 1.38 -27.96
CA GLY A 304 56.67 2.52 -27.74
C GLY A 304 56.07 3.82 -27.19
N ALA A 305 56.32 4.06 -25.90
CA ALA A 305 56.08 5.31 -25.21
C ALA A 305 56.92 6.53 -25.69
N ALA A 306 56.58 7.69 -25.11
CA ALA A 306 57.42 8.88 -24.85
C ALA A 306 57.38 10.11 -25.81
N SER A 307 57.30 11.27 -25.12
CA SER A 307 57.63 12.66 -25.56
C SER A 307 59.18 12.86 -25.57
N PRO A 308 59.81 14.01 -26.00
CA PRO A 308 59.33 15.40 -25.77
C PRO A 308 59.81 16.62 -26.64
N THR A 309 59.01 17.71 -26.56
CA THR A 309 59.40 19.16 -26.49
C THR A 309 60.27 19.88 -27.55
N LYS A 310 59.73 21.00 -28.09
CA LYS A 310 60.17 22.44 -27.91
C LYS A 310 59.25 23.34 -28.78
N LYS A 311 58.47 24.32 -28.26
CA LYS A 311 58.75 25.70 -27.72
C LYS A 311 59.19 26.74 -28.78
N PRO A 312 58.93 28.08 -28.60
CA PRO A 312 58.17 28.82 -27.55
C PRO A 312 56.90 29.53 -28.16
N THR A 313 56.36 30.76 -27.93
CA THR A 313 56.69 31.98 -27.12
C THR A 313 55.48 32.96 -26.94
N LYS A 314 55.21 33.46 -25.71
CA LYS A 314 54.49 34.74 -25.32
C LYS A 314 53.08 35.08 -25.89
N LYS A 315 52.37 36.15 -25.44
CA LYS A 315 51.84 36.52 -24.09
C LYS A 315 50.74 37.63 -24.23
N MET A 316 49.73 37.57 -23.35
CA MET A 316 48.52 38.41 -23.16
C MET A 316 48.60 39.96 -23.32
N ALA A 317 47.48 40.53 -23.79
CA ALA A 317 46.82 41.83 -23.48
C ALA A 317 45.39 41.78 -24.08
N ALA A 318 44.38 42.64 -23.82
CA ALA A 318 43.91 43.44 -22.67
C ALA A 318 42.46 43.91 -23.01
N GLU A 319 41.77 44.71 -22.17
CA GLU A 319 40.29 44.92 -22.19
C GLU A 319 39.87 46.40 -22.39
N SER A 320 38.78 46.69 -23.15
CA SER A 320 37.93 47.91 -23.00
C SER A 320 36.70 48.06 -23.94
N GLU A 321 35.52 48.33 -23.34
CA GLU A 321 34.39 49.21 -23.79
C GLU A 321 33.36 48.85 -24.92
N LYS A 322 32.38 49.78 -25.15
CA LYS A 322 30.97 49.65 -25.65
C LYS A 322 30.75 50.47 -26.97
N PRO A 323 29.53 50.83 -27.51
CA PRO A 323 28.12 50.60 -27.11
C PRO A 323 27.04 50.38 -28.24
N ALA A 324 25.75 50.27 -27.83
CA ALA A 324 24.50 50.59 -28.58
C ALA A 324 24.10 49.68 -29.80
N ASP A 325 22.85 49.62 -30.32
CA ASP A 325 21.52 50.15 -29.92
C ASP A 325 20.35 49.26 -30.48
N ALA A 326 19.10 49.73 -30.41
CA ALA A 326 17.80 49.24 -30.93
C ALA A 326 16.99 48.26 -30.02
N VAL A 327 15.77 48.53 -29.50
CA VAL A 327 14.48 49.08 -30.02
C VAL A 327 13.57 47.95 -30.60
N GLU A 328 12.34 47.68 -30.14
CA GLU A 328 11.50 48.33 -29.10
C GLU A 328 10.26 47.51 -28.60
N LYS A 329 9.58 48.08 -27.57
CA LYS A 329 8.11 48.08 -27.30
C LYS A 329 7.35 46.81 -26.84
N LYS A 330 6.94 46.90 -25.55
CA LYS A 330 5.58 46.65 -25.00
C LYS A 330 5.13 45.17 -24.85
N LYS A 331 4.36 44.78 -23.83
CA LYS A 331 3.49 45.54 -22.89
C LYS A 331 3.49 44.87 -21.49
N ARG A 332 3.84 45.59 -20.41
CA ARG A 332 3.46 45.21 -19.04
C ARG A 332 2.09 45.80 -18.70
N LYS A 333 1.21 45.06 -18.01
CA LYS A 333 0.15 45.66 -17.17
C LYS A 333 0.67 45.82 -15.73
N ARG A 334 0.07 46.75 -14.98
CA ARG A 334 0.63 47.34 -13.76
C ARG A 334 -0.49 47.47 -12.73
N ILE A 335 -0.34 46.81 -11.58
CA ILE A 335 -1.05 47.19 -10.34
C ILE A 335 -0.10 48.12 -9.57
N LYS A 336 -0.65 49.18 -8.96
CA LYS A 336 0.15 50.21 -8.27
C LYS A 336 0.25 49.89 -6.79
N SER A 337 1.44 50.07 -6.22
CA SER A 337 1.59 50.39 -4.80
C SER A 337 1.21 51.84 -4.52
N LYS A 338 0.82 52.12 -3.27
CA LYS A 338 0.90 53.43 -2.60
C LYS A 338 1.27 53.16 -1.14
N ALA A 339 2.02 54.05 -0.51
CA ALA A 339 2.64 53.84 0.80
C ALA A 339 2.51 55.09 1.70
N LEU A 340 3.09 54.99 2.92
CA LEU A 340 3.09 55.94 4.05
C LEU A 340 1.73 56.03 4.77
N SER A 341 1.65 56.13 6.11
CA SER A 341 2.71 56.31 7.14
C SER A 341 2.31 55.68 8.53
N PRO A 342 3.13 55.79 9.61
CA PRO A 342 3.18 54.82 10.73
C PRO A 342 2.20 55.09 11.92
N PRO A 343 2.14 54.23 12.96
CA PRO A 343 1.14 54.33 14.03
C PRO A 343 1.55 55.26 15.20
N PRO A 344 0.60 55.62 16.09
CA PRO A 344 0.92 56.28 17.35
C PRO A 344 1.37 55.28 18.43
N GLU A 345 2.55 55.50 19.01
CA GLU A 345 2.79 55.13 20.41
C GLU A 345 2.21 56.21 21.33
N THR A 346 1.63 55.82 22.46
CA THR A 346 1.57 56.67 23.66
C THR A 346 2.15 55.89 24.84
N LYS A 347 2.88 56.61 25.70
CA LYS A 347 3.75 56.05 26.75
C LYS A 347 3.13 56.19 28.17
N PRO A 348 3.66 55.47 29.17
CA PRO A 348 3.01 55.36 30.48
C PRO A 348 3.23 56.58 31.40
N ALA A 349 2.43 56.61 32.46
CA ALA A 349 2.65 57.31 33.73
C ALA A 349 2.30 56.26 34.83
N ASP A 350 3.01 56.04 35.93
CA ASP A 350 3.88 56.87 36.78
C ASP A 350 3.11 57.98 37.53
N GLY A 351 3.00 57.98 38.87
CA GLY A 351 3.44 56.99 39.86
C GLY A 351 3.14 57.47 41.29
N SER A 352 3.17 56.60 42.31
CA SER A 352 3.20 57.02 43.73
C SER A 352 3.75 55.93 44.67
N ASN A 353 5.00 56.11 45.08
CA ASN A 353 5.69 55.39 46.17
C ASN A 353 4.98 55.54 47.53
N ILE A 354 4.68 54.42 48.24
CA ILE A 354 4.47 54.42 49.71
C ILE A 354 5.08 53.15 50.36
N ASN A 355 6.28 53.33 50.93
CA ASN A 355 6.77 52.85 52.24
C ASN A 355 6.61 51.37 52.70
N THR A 356 7.75 50.74 53.04
CA THR A 356 7.86 49.58 53.96
C THR A 356 7.63 50.02 55.41
N PRO A 357 7.28 49.12 56.35
CA PRO A 357 8.34 48.46 57.14
C PRO A 357 8.06 46.97 57.43
N ALA A 358 9.07 46.28 57.95
CA ALA A 358 8.97 44.87 58.36
C ALA A 358 8.54 44.74 59.83
N GLN A 359 7.95 43.59 60.19
CA GLN A 359 7.94 43.09 61.56
C GLN A 359 7.77 41.56 61.60
N GLU A 360 8.80 40.86 62.09
CA GLU A 360 8.60 39.62 62.86
C GLU A 360 8.14 40.01 64.28
N PRO A 361 7.59 39.06 65.07
CA PRO A 361 8.50 38.39 66.00
C PRO A 361 8.25 36.88 66.24
N ASP A 362 9.36 36.20 66.53
CA ASP A 362 9.60 35.13 67.51
C ASP A 362 8.40 34.34 68.11
N GLY A 363 8.51 33.00 68.11
CA GLY A 363 7.46 32.05 68.53
C GLY A 363 7.92 30.66 69.04
N ARG A 364 9.20 30.49 69.38
CA ARG A 364 9.76 29.52 70.35
C ARG A 364 9.15 28.08 70.53
N ALA A 365 9.82 27.08 69.92
CA ALA A 365 10.12 25.72 70.44
C ALA A 365 8.94 24.77 70.85
N GLU A 366 9.05 23.48 71.23
CA GLU A 366 10.11 22.45 71.46
C GLU A 366 9.65 21.12 70.79
N LYS A 367 10.46 20.29 70.09
CA LYS A 367 11.51 19.33 70.53
C LYS A 367 11.02 18.06 71.29
N GLN A 368 10.61 17.02 70.55
CA GLN A 368 10.84 15.58 70.85
C GLN A 368 10.86 14.83 69.49
N VAL A 369 11.79 13.95 69.07
CA VAL A 369 12.77 13.00 69.65
C VAL A 369 12.32 11.54 69.45
N ASP A 370 13.06 10.84 68.58
CA ASP A 370 13.25 9.39 68.42
C ASP A 370 12.03 8.44 68.30
N GLY A 371 12.18 7.28 67.65
CA GLY A 371 13.36 6.75 66.96
C GLY A 371 13.06 5.41 66.27
N ALA A 372 14.09 4.82 65.66
CA ALA A 372 14.03 3.47 65.11
C ALA A 372 15.21 2.64 65.65
N GLN A 373 14.92 1.37 65.94
CA GLN A 373 15.76 0.37 66.63
C GLN A 373 15.81 0.51 68.16
#